data_AF-A0A970XQA8-F1
#
_entry.id   AF-A0A970XQA8-F1
#
_cell.length_a   1.000
_cell.length_b   1.000
_cell.length_c   1.000
_cell.angle_alpha   90.00
_cell.angle_beta   90.00
_cell.angle_gamma   90.00
#
_symmetry.space_group_name_H-M   'P 1'
#
loop_
_entity.id
_entity.type
_entity.pdbx_description
1 polymer ?
#
loop_
_entity_poly.entity_id
_entity_poly.type
_entity_poly.pdbx_seq_one_letter_code
_entity_poly.pdbx_strand_id
1 'polypeptide(L)'
;MLYSSRFLRLEKKRMRGPDVLYLQMRLQEQSYHSGPLDGIFGPQTAAAVTKFQKDKALTANGIVGPDTWSLLNTLPQTSEGSDGNALAGISITIDVDQRRLYYSSPKLSVSYPVAVGKPQTPTPLGNWVIVQKTINPGGPFGARWMRLSVPWGGYGIHGTNNPKSIGKAVSHGCIRLYNKDVIKLYDMTPLWTPVTIIGKSYSGRILRMGDSGSDVRYVQTALKELGYYRSAIDGFFGPITEQAVINFQQAQGLLVDGIVGPATWQAIQRELDIARGNVEP
;
A
#
# COMPACT_ATOMS: atom_id res chain seq x y z
N MET A 1 -4.71 0.63 8.81
CA MET A 1 -5.29 0.11 7.56
C MET A 1 -5.26 1.13 6.43
N LEU A 2 -4.06 1.22 5.86
CA LEU A 2 -3.61 1.93 4.66
C LEU A 2 -4.34 1.51 3.37
N TYR A 3 -5.05 2.40 2.66
CA TYR A 3 -5.77 2.02 1.44
C TYR A 3 -5.64 3.07 0.31
N SER A 4 -4.41 3.44 -0.07
CA SER A 4 -4.18 4.13 -1.36
C SER A 4 -2.81 3.81 -1.95
N SER A 5 -2.75 3.74 -3.29
CA SER A 5 -1.55 3.53 -4.11
C SER A 5 -0.63 4.74 -4.13
N ARG A 6 -1.01 5.84 -3.50
CA ARG A 6 -0.32 7.13 -3.56
C ARG A 6 -0.72 7.96 -2.35
N PHE A 7 0.08 8.94 -1.98
CA PHE A 7 -0.18 9.80 -0.84
C PHE A 7 -1.14 10.92 -1.28
N LEU A 8 -2.44 10.76 -1.02
CA LEU A 8 -3.44 11.73 -1.51
C LEU A 8 -3.22 13.09 -0.85
N ARG A 9 -3.16 14.14 -1.64
CA ARG A 9 -2.85 15.50 -1.18
C ARG A 9 -3.36 16.53 -2.16
N LEU A 10 -3.39 17.78 -1.71
CA LEU A 10 -3.76 18.90 -2.55
C LEU A 10 -2.62 19.22 -3.52
N GLU A 11 -2.85 18.97 -4.81
CA GLU A 11 -1.89 19.25 -5.88
C GLU A 11 -2.40 20.32 -6.86
N LYS A 12 -1.49 20.97 -7.60
CA LYS A 12 -1.85 21.93 -8.65
C LYS A 12 -2.68 21.24 -9.74
N LYS A 13 -2.21 20.09 -10.21
CA LYS A 13 -3.04 19.14 -10.97
C LYS A 13 -3.76 18.27 -9.96
N ARG A 14 -5.06 18.51 -9.75
CA ARG A 14 -5.86 17.81 -8.74
C ARG A 14 -5.75 16.30 -8.91
N MET A 15 -5.47 15.61 -7.81
CA MET A 15 -5.56 14.15 -7.77
C MET A 15 -7.01 13.77 -7.97
N ARG A 16 -7.25 12.83 -8.89
CA ARG A 16 -8.59 12.34 -9.20
C ARG A 16 -8.60 10.82 -9.17
N GLY A 17 -9.77 10.25 -8.92
CA GLY A 17 -9.96 8.81 -9.02
C GLY A 17 -10.81 8.27 -7.89
N PRO A 18 -11.12 6.96 -7.95
CA PRO A 18 -12.04 6.41 -7.00
C PRO A 18 -11.42 6.20 -5.60
N ASP A 19 -10.09 6.34 -5.44
CA ASP A 19 -9.40 6.42 -4.13
C ASP A 19 -9.71 7.74 -3.41
N VAL A 20 -9.76 8.84 -4.16
CA VAL A 20 -10.19 10.14 -3.67
C VAL A 20 -11.68 10.13 -3.34
N LEU A 21 -12.50 9.50 -4.18
CA LEU A 21 -13.93 9.37 -3.91
C LEU A 21 -14.16 8.60 -2.61
N TYR A 22 -13.45 7.50 -2.42
CA TYR A 22 -13.50 6.71 -1.20
C TYR A 22 -13.07 7.53 0.02
N LEU A 23 -11.96 8.29 -0.08
CA LEU A 23 -11.54 9.21 0.97
C LEU A 23 -12.66 10.19 1.36
N GLN A 24 -13.29 10.82 0.37
CA GLN A 24 -14.37 11.78 0.60
C GLN A 24 -15.56 11.11 1.30
N MET A 25 -15.95 9.89 0.88
CA MET A 25 -17.00 9.11 1.54
C MET A 25 -16.65 8.81 3.00
N ARG A 26 -15.42 8.33 3.28
CA ARG A 26 -14.97 8.01 4.64
C ARG A 26 -14.94 9.24 5.55
N LEU A 27 -14.47 10.37 5.04
CA LEU A 27 -14.47 11.63 5.78
C LEU A 27 -15.90 12.13 6.01
N GLN A 28 -16.81 11.97 5.05
CA GLN A 28 -18.21 12.38 5.18
C GLN A 28 -18.95 11.52 6.20
N GLU A 29 -18.79 10.19 6.18
CA GLU A 29 -19.37 9.30 7.18
C GLU A 29 -18.94 9.66 8.61
N GLN A 30 -17.70 10.16 8.77
CA GLN A 30 -17.18 10.61 10.06
C GLN A 30 -17.41 12.11 10.32
N SER A 31 -18.25 12.78 9.53
CA SER A 31 -18.61 14.19 9.67
C SER A 31 -17.45 15.20 9.52
N TYR A 32 -16.36 14.80 8.84
CA TYR A 32 -15.23 15.68 8.50
C TYR A 32 -15.35 16.36 7.13
N HIS A 33 -16.13 15.79 6.20
CA HIS A 33 -16.32 16.31 4.83
C HIS A 33 -17.80 16.57 4.53
N SER A 34 -18.13 17.80 4.15
CA SER A 34 -19.48 18.21 3.72
C SER A 34 -19.56 18.60 2.24
N GLY A 35 -18.45 18.45 1.51
CA GLY A 35 -18.36 18.76 0.08
C GLY A 35 -18.86 17.64 -0.83
N PRO A 36 -18.76 17.82 -2.15
CA PRO A 36 -19.14 16.79 -3.12
C PRO A 36 -18.30 15.52 -2.98
N LEU A 37 -18.93 14.39 -3.32
CA LEU A 37 -18.30 13.08 -3.51
C LEU A 37 -17.97 12.91 -5.00
N ASP A 38 -17.05 13.72 -5.51
CA ASP A 38 -16.74 13.83 -6.93
C ASP A 38 -15.46 13.07 -7.34
N GLY A 39 -14.74 12.51 -6.38
CA GLY A 39 -13.47 11.84 -6.62
C GLY A 39 -12.35 12.78 -7.04
N ILE A 40 -12.44 14.07 -6.68
CA ILE A 40 -11.42 15.09 -6.95
C ILE A 40 -10.87 15.66 -5.64
N PHE A 41 -9.55 15.58 -5.43
CA PHE A 41 -8.92 16.02 -4.18
C PHE A 41 -8.72 17.53 -4.23
N GLY A 42 -9.81 18.25 -3.96
CA GLY A 42 -9.87 19.71 -3.93
C GLY A 42 -9.58 20.31 -2.54
N PRO A 43 -9.61 21.65 -2.43
CA PRO A 43 -9.35 22.35 -1.16
C PRO A 43 -10.27 21.93 -0.01
N GLN A 44 -11.53 21.59 -0.29
CA GLN A 44 -12.47 21.10 0.73
C GLN A 44 -12.05 19.74 1.28
N THR A 45 -11.68 18.80 0.41
CA THR A 45 -11.13 17.50 0.81
C THR A 45 -9.83 17.66 1.59
N ALA A 46 -8.94 18.57 1.18
CA ALA A 46 -7.71 18.86 1.91
C ALA A 46 -7.99 19.39 3.32
N ALA A 47 -8.92 20.34 3.48
CA ALA A 47 -9.31 20.87 4.77
C ALA A 47 -9.93 19.80 5.67
N ALA A 48 -10.78 18.93 5.11
CA ALA A 48 -11.37 17.79 5.82
C ALA A 48 -10.29 16.80 6.31
N VAL A 49 -9.29 16.49 5.48
CA VAL A 49 -8.15 15.65 5.84
C VAL A 49 -7.33 16.28 6.97
N THR A 50 -6.95 17.55 6.85
CA THR A 50 -6.17 18.25 7.88
C THR A 50 -6.92 18.30 9.22
N LYS A 51 -8.24 18.55 9.18
CA LYS A 51 -9.09 18.51 10.37
C LYS A 51 -9.10 17.10 10.99
N PHE A 52 -9.32 16.08 10.17
CA PHE A 52 -9.29 14.68 10.62
C PHE A 52 -7.96 14.31 11.28
N GLN A 53 -6.83 14.64 10.63
CA GLN A 53 -5.51 14.35 11.17
C GLN A 53 -5.27 15.03 12.52
N LYS A 54 -5.66 16.31 12.64
CA LYS A 54 -5.57 17.05 13.90
C LYS A 54 -6.39 16.39 15.01
N ASP A 55 -7.65 16.05 14.73
CA ASP A 55 -8.56 15.47 15.72
C ASP A 55 -8.15 14.04 16.13
N LYS A 56 -7.37 13.35 15.29
CA LYS A 56 -6.81 12.02 15.56
C LYS A 56 -5.36 12.04 16.07
N ALA A 57 -4.84 13.21 16.45
CA ALA A 57 -3.46 13.39 16.92
C ALA A 57 -2.39 12.86 15.93
N LEU A 58 -2.69 12.92 14.64
CA LEU A 58 -1.72 12.71 13.56
C LEU A 58 -1.05 14.03 13.17
N THR A 59 0.06 13.96 12.46
CA THR A 59 0.63 15.12 11.77
C THR A 59 -0.37 15.68 10.77
N ALA A 60 -0.90 16.88 11.05
CA ALA A 60 -1.93 17.55 10.26
C ALA A 60 -1.38 18.23 8.99
N ASN A 61 -0.75 17.44 8.12
CA ASN A 61 -0.09 17.90 6.90
C ASN A 61 -0.97 17.87 5.63
N GLY A 62 -2.22 17.42 5.75
CA GLY A 62 -3.14 17.31 4.61
C GLY A 62 -2.81 16.16 3.64
N ILE A 63 -1.83 15.32 3.98
CA ILE A 63 -1.38 14.18 3.18
C ILE A 63 -2.01 12.89 3.73
N VAL A 64 -2.90 12.28 2.96
CA VAL A 64 -3.53 11.00 3.26
C VAL A 64 -2.58 9.87 2.87
N GLY A 65 -1.68 9.57 3.81
CA GLY A 65 -0.82 8.40 3.73
C GLY A 65 -1.28 7.27 4.65
N PRO A 66 -0.39 6.30 4.89
CA PRO A 66 -0.17 5.82 6.23
C PRO A 66 -1.33 5.57 7.20
N ASP A 67 -1.07 6.28 8.27
CA ASP A 67 -1.79 6.37 9.50
C ASP A 67 -3.13 7.08 9.31
N THR A 68 -3.22 8.01 8.34
CA THR A 68 -4.49 8.70 8.04
C THR A 68 -5.53 7.70 7.53
N TRP A 69 -5.18 6.89 6.53
CA TRP A 69 -6.05 5.80 6.10
C TRP A 69 -6.35 4.82 7.22
N SER A 70 -5.36 4.53 8.06
CA SER A 70 -5.54 3.61 9.18
C SER A 70 -6.69 4.02 10.08
N LEU A 71 -6.72 5.29 10.48
CA LEU A 71 -7.74 5.82 11.38
C LEU A 71 -9.04 6.16 10.64
N LEU A 72 -9.00 6.46 9.34
CA LEU A 72 -10.22 6.67 8.54
C LEU A 72 -11.04 5.38 8.41
N ASN A 73 -10.38 4.23 8.48
CA ASN A 73 -11.00 2.93 8.29
C ASN A 73 -11.27 2.16 9.60
N THR A 74 -10.92 2.73 10.76
CA THR A 74 -11.40 2.19 12.04
C THR A 74 -12.89 2.51 12.17
N LEU A 75 -13.74 1.48 12.03
CA LEU A 75 -15.18 1.59 12.25
C LEU A 75 -15.47 2.00 13.71
N PRO A 76 -16.45 2.88 13.96
CA PRO A 76 -17.12 2.91 15.25
C PRO A 76 -17.76 1.53 15.48
N GLN A 77 -17.48 0.92 16.63
CA GLN A 77 -18.29 -0.18 17.15
C GLN A 77 -19.65 0.40 17.55
N THR A 78 -20.58 0.51 16.61
CA THR A 78 -21.98 0.82 16.92
C THR A 78 -22.88 -0.05 16.07
N SER A 79 -23.43 -1.08 16.73
CA SER A 79 -24.79 -1.61 16.61
C SER A 79 -25.59 -1.34 15.32
N GLU A 80 -26.00 -2.44 14.68
CA GLU A 80 -27.27 -2.67 13.97
C GLU A 80 -27.86 -1.51 13.15
N GLY A 81 -27.84 -1.65 11.83
CA GLY A 81 -28.56 -0.78 10.91
C GLY A 81 -28.45 -1.24 9.47
N SER A 82 -29.55 -1.71 8.91
CA SER A 82 -29.74 -2.34 7.61
C SER A 82 -29.45 -1.45 6.40
N ASP A 83 -28.94 -2.11 5.36
CA ASP A 83 -28.98 -1.75 3.94
C ASP A 83 -28.16 -0.55 3.46
N GLY A 84 -26.99 -0.84 2.88
CA GLY A 84 -26.32 0.08 1.96
C GLY A 84 -24.80 0.14 2.00
N ASN A 85 -24.08 -0.96 2.19
CA ASN A 85 -22.63 -0.93 1.91
C ASN A 85 -22.15 -2.30 1.42
N ALA A 86 -22.05 -2.47 0.10
CA ALA A 86 -21.61 -3.71 -0.55
C ALA A 86 -20.17 -4.13 -0.14
N LEU A 87 -19.42 -3.25 0.51
CA LEU A 87 -18.09 -3.52 1.06
C LEU A 87 -18.10 -3.84 2.57
N ALA A 88 -19.21 -3.63 3.28
CA ALA A 88 -19.27 -3.84 4.73
C ALA A 88 -18.96 -5.30 5.06
N GLY A 89 -17.81 -5.51 5.69
CA GLY A 89 -17.33 -6.82 6.11
C GLY A 89 -16.58 -7.62 5.04
N ILE A 90 -16.38 -7.10 3.82
CA ILE A 90 -15.53 -7.77 2.82
C ILE A 90 -14.06 -7.42 3.06
N SER A 91 -13.20 -8.42 3.14
CA SER A 91 -11.76 -8.24 3.23
C SER A 91 -10.98 -9.43 2.68
N ILE A 92 -9.73 -9.18 2.31
CA ILE A 92 -8.74 -10.20 1.98
C ILE A 92 -7.61 -10.09 2.99
N THR A 93 -7.20 -11.22 3.57
CA THR A 93 -5.97 -11.32 4.36
C THR A 93 -5.03 -12.30 3.67
N ILE A 94 -3.77 -11.93 3.48
CA ILE A 94 -2.75 -12.76 2.86
C ILE A 94 -1.67 -13.01 3.91
N ASP A 95 -1.51 -14.27 4.31
CA ASP A 95 -0.43 -14.70 5.19
C ASP A 95 0.70 -15.26 4.32
N VAL A 96 1.81 -14.51 4.26
CA VAL A 96 2.95 -14.87 3.42
C VAL A 96 3.78 -16.02 3.98
N ASP A 97 3.73 -16.27 5.29
CA ASP A 97 4.45 -17.38 5.93
C ASP A 97 3.71 -18.69 5.67
N GLN A 98 2.39 -18.67 5.84
CA GLN A 98 1.51 -19.80 5.57
C GLN A 98 1.31 -20.00 4.06
N ARG A 99 1.62 -19.00 3.24
CA ARG A 99 1.38 -18.97 1.79
C ARG A 99 -0.10 -19.22 1.49
N ARG A 100 -0.95 -18.49 2.22
CA ARG A 100 -2.41 -18.56 2.11
C ARG A 100 -3.03 -17.18 1.95
N LEU A 101 -4.07 -17.11 1.14
CA LEU A 101 -4.99 -15.98 1.04
C LEU A 101 -6.32 -16.40 1.66
N TYR A 102 -6.88 -15.54 2.50
CA TYR A 102 -8.17 -15.66 3.15
C TYR A 102 -9.07 -14.54 2.61
N TYR A 103 -10.21 -14.89 2.07
CA TYR A 103 -11.27 -13.95 1.72
C TYR A 103 -12.38 -14.07 2.75
N SER A 104 -12.84 -12.94 3.28
CA SER A 104 -13.90 -12.86 4.27
C SER A 104 -14.98 -11.91 3.80
N SER A 105 -16.23 -12.24 4.07
CA SER A 105 -17.44 -11.43 3.90
C SER A 105 -18.45 -11.86 4.97
N PRO A 106 -19.52 -11.10 5.25
CA PRO A 106 -20.51 -11.49 6.25
C PRO A 106 -21.14 -12.87 6.02
N LYS A 107 -21.20 -13.34 4.76
CA LYS A 107 -21.86 -14.61 4.37
C LYS A 107 -20.90 -15.72 4.00
N LEU A 108 -19.62 -15.41 3.76
CA LEU A 108 -18.67 -16.35 3.17
C LEU A 108 -17.25 -16.07 3.66
N SER A 109 -16.59 -17.12 4.14
CA SER A 109 -15.15 -17.14 4.41
C SER A 109 -14.52 -18.31 3.65
N VAL A 110 -13.53 -18.01 2.80
CA VAL A 110 -12.83 -19.02 1.98
C VAL A 110 -11.34 -18.74 1.97
N SER A 111 -10.54 -19.77 1.70
CA SER A 111 -9.09 -19.61 1.64
C SER A 111 -8.46 -20.38 0.49
N TYR A 112 -7.36 -19.84 -0.02
CA TYR A 112 -6.65 -20.32 -1.21
C TYR A 112 -5.15 -20.44 -0.93
N PRO A 113 -4.47 -21.49 -1.42
CA PRO A 113 -3.02 -21.53 -1.43
C PRO A 113 -2.49 -20.51 -2.45
N VAL A 114 -1.39 -19.83 -2.10
CA VAL A 114 -0.79 -18.80 -2.97
C VAL A 114 0.71 -19.00 -3.16
N ALA A 115 1.26 -18.45 -4.24
CA ALA A 115 2.69 -18.16 -4.32
C ALA A 115 2.92 -16.70 -3.96
N VAL A 116 4.03 -16.42 -3.27
CA VAL A 116 4.40 -15.06 -2.82
C VAL A 116 5.80 -14.69 -3.33
N GLY A 117 6.22 -13.46 -3.05
CA GLY A 117 7.54 -12.94 -3.39
C GLY A 117 8.66 -13.73 -2.74
N LYS A 118 9.75 -13.98 -3.48
CA LYS A 118 11.00 -14.51 -2.92
C LYS A 118 11.69 -13.45 -2.04
N PRO A 119 12.63 -13.82 -1.15
CA PRO A 119 13.29 -12.85 -0.26
C PRO A 119 13.90 -11.63 -0.95
N GLN A 120 14.44 -11.79 -2.17
CA GLN A 120 15.06 -10.69 -2.93
C GLN A 120 14.04 -9.73 -3.56
N THR A 121 12.79 -10.16 -3.71
CA THR A 121 11.66 -9.38 -4.26
C THR A 121 10.38 -9.76 -3.50
N PRO A 122 10.27 -9.35 -2.23
CA PRO A 122 9.24 -9.85 -1.33
C PRO A 122 7.85 -9.28 -1.66
N THR A 123 6.82 -9.98 -1.21
CA THR A 123 5.44 -9.44 -1.24
C THR A 123 5.33 -8.32 -0.20
N PRO A 124 4.79 -7.15 -0.56
CA PRO A 124 4.76 -6.00 0.34
C PRO A 124 3.76 -6.24 1.48
N LEU A 125 4.22 -6.38 2.72
CA LEU A 125 3.29 -6.37 3.86
C LEU A 125 2.67 -5.01 4.03
N GLY A 126 1.54 -5.01 4.70
CA GLY A 126 0.81 -3.82 5.06
C GLY A 126 -0.65 -4.01 4.76
N ASN A 127 -1.34 -2.90 4.66
CA ASN A 127 -2.72 -2.89 4.22
C ASN A 127 -2.74 -2.19 2.86
N TRP A 128 -3.54 -2.72 1.94
CA TRP A 128 -3.67 -2.30 0.56
C TRP A 128 -5.12 -2.43 0.12
N VAL A 129 -5.51 -1.82 -0.99
CA VAL A 129 -6.81 -2.08 -1.64
C VAL A 129 -6.64 -2.60 -3.04
N ILE A 130 -7.68 -3.28 -3.53
CA ILE A 130 -7.81 -3.55 -4.95
C ILE A 130 -8.18 -2.26 -5.69
N VAL A 131 -7.25 -1.70 -6.46
CA VAL A 131 -7.45 -0.43 -7.19
C VAL A 131 -7.78 -0.62 -8.67
N GLN A 132 -7.48 -1.80 -9.22
CA GLN A 132 -7.75 -2.11 -10.62
C GLN A 132 -7.99 -3.61 -10.77
N LYS A 133 -8.84 -3.97 -11.74
CA LYS A 133 -9.19 -5.34 -12.06
C LYS A 133 -9.18 -5.54 -13.58
N THR A 134 -8.54 -6.60 -14.05
CA THR A 134 -8.42 -6.93 -15.48
C THR A 134 -8.74 -8.40 -15.73
N ILE A 135 -9.60 -8.66 -16.73
CA ILE A 135 -9.89 -9.99 -17.27
C ILE A 135 -8.89 -10.29 -18.38
N ASN A 136 -8.29 -11.48 -18.36
CA ASN A 136 -7.32 -11.93 -19.37
C ASN A 136 -6.17 -10.93 -19.60
N PRO A 137 -5.40 -10.59 -18.55
CA PRO A 137 -4.28 -9.62 -18.61
C PRO A 137 -3.14 -10.01 -19.57
N GLY A 138 -3.12 -11.25 -20.08
CA GLY A 138 -2.03 -11.77 -20.91
C GLY A 138 -0.75 -12.06 -20.11
N GLY A 139 0.29 -12.49 -20.82
CA GLY A 139 1.60 -12.75 -20.22
C GLY A 139 1.57 -13.82 -19.11
N PRO A 140 2.41 -13.70 -18.07
CA PRO A 140 2.49 -14.68 -16.97
C PRO A 140 1.35 -14.56 -15.95
N PHE A 141 0.40 -13.65 -16.16
CA PHE A 141 -0.58 -13.22 -15.16
C PHE A 141 -1.86 -14.07 -15.10
N GLY A 142 -1.98 -15.07 -15.97
CA GLY A 142 -3.10 -16.01 -15.97
C GLY A 142 -4.44 -15.37 -16.32
N ALA A 143 -5.52 -15.89 -15.73
CA ALA A 143 -6.90 -15.57 -16.14
C ALA A 143 -7.42 -14.22 -15.62
N ARG A 144 -6.92 -13.73 -14.49
CA ARG A 144 -7.40 -12.51 -13.82
C ARG A 144 -6.24 -11.80 -13.14
N TRP A 145 -6.33 -10.48 -13.11
CA TRP A 145 -5.40 -9.60 -12.39
C TRP A 145 -6.17 -8.61 -11.52
N MET A 146 -5.73 -8.43 -10.29
CA MET A 146 -6.22 -7.42 -9.37
C MET A 146 -5.03 -6.63 -8.81
N ARG A 147 -4.89 -5.36 -9.19
CA ARG A 147 -3.79 -4.49 -8.78
C ARG A 147 -3.98 -4.07 -7.33
N LEU A 148 -2.92 -4.19 -6.53
CA LEU A 148 -2.85 -3.68 -5.17
C LEU A 148 -2.46 -2.21 -5.16
N SER A 149 -2.89 -1.50 -4.13
CA SER A 149 -2.59 -0.10 -3.91
C SER A 149 -1.16 0.15 -3.41
N VAL A 150 -0.15 -0.46 -4.04
CA VAL A 150 1.26 -0.35 -3.63
C VAL A 150 1.94 0.73 -4.49
N PRO A 151 2.42 1.84 -3.88
CA PRO A 151 2.93 3.00 -4.64
C PRO A 151 4.18 2.74 -5.49
N TRP A 152 5.01 1.81 -5.06
CA TRP A 152 6.35 1.62 -5.61
C TRP A 152 6.46 0.44 -6.58
N GLY A 153 5.34 -0.13 -7.05
CA GLY A 153 5.39 -1.16 -8.08
C GLY A 153 4.04 -1.72 -8.53
N GLY A 154 4.08 -2.47 -9.64
CA GLY A 154 2.93 -3.20 -10.18
C GLY A 154 2.64 -4.48 -9.40
N TYR A 155 2.31 -4.37 -8.11
CA TYR A 155 1.94 -5.51 -7.28
C TYR A 155 0.47 -5.86 -7.47
N GLY A 156 0.17 -7.16 -7.49
CA GLY A 156 -1.19 -7.63 -7.69
C GLY A 156 -1.43 -9.05 -7.21
N ILE A 157 -2.70 -9.37 -7.05
CA ILE A 157 -3.22 -10.71 -6.87
C ILE A 157 -3.66 -11.20 -8.26
N HIS A 158 -3.08 -12.29 -8.75
CA HIS A 158 -3.32 -12.73 -10.12
C HIS A 158 -3.22 -14.25 -10.30
N GLY A 159 -3.71 -14.73 -11.44
CA GLY A 159 -3.58 -16.14 -11.85
C GLY A 159 -2.15 -16.51 -12.24
N THR A 160 -1.87 -17.75 -12.61
CA THR A 160 -0.52 -18.10 -13.09
C THR A 160 -0.57 -19.18 -14.16
N ASN A 161 0.31 -19.05 -15.15
CA ASN A 161 0.54 -20.10 -16.15
C ASN A 161 1.49 -21.19 -15.63
N ASN A 162 2.09 -20.99 -14.45
CA ASN A 162 2.93 -21.97 -13.77
C ASN A 162 2.28 -22.41 -12.44
N PRO A 163 1.32 -23.36 -12.47
CA PRO A 163 0.63 -23.83 -11.27
C PRO A 163 1.58 -24.46 -10.23
N LYS A 164 2.73 -25.00 -10.64
CA LYS A 164 3.75 -25.56 -9.72
C LYS A 164 4.43 -24.52 -8.83
N SER A 165 4.19 -23.23 -9.09
CA SER A 165 4.68 -22.13 -8.24
C SER A 165 3.83 -21.92 -6.98
N ILE A 166 2.57 -22.35 -6.98
CA ILE A 166 1.65 -22.15 -5.85
C ILE A 166 2.17 -22.90 -4.62
N GLY A 167 2.11 -22.25 -3.45
CA GLY A 167 2.67 -22.75 -2.20
C GLY A 167 4.17 -22.48 -2.04
N LYS A 168 4.79 -21.59 -2.85
CA LYS A 168 6.22 -21.24 -2.77
C LYS A 168 6.48 -19.73 -2.78
N ALA A 169 7.63 -19.31 -2.26
CA ALA A 169 8.13 -17.93 -2.34
C ALA A 169 9.04 -17.76 -3.58
N VAL A 170 8.44 -17.47 -4.73
CA VAL A 170 9.13 -17.53 -6.05
C VAL A 170 8.75 -16.39 -6.99
N SER A 171 7.78 -15.54 -6.62
CA SER A 171 7.37 -14.41 -7.45
C SER A 171 8.29 -13.21 -7.28
N HIS A 172 8.08 -12.18 -8.11
CA HIS A 172 8.71 -10.86 -7.95
C HIS A 172 7.92 -9.93 -7.02
N GLY A 173 7.18 -10.50 -6.06
CA GLY A 173 6.39 -9.79 -5.06
C GLY A 173 4.88 -9.91 -5.23
N CYS A 174 4.40 -10.27 -6.42
CA CYS A 174 2.98 -10.52 -6.66
C CYS A 174 2.47 -11.79 -5.98
N ILE A 175 1.17 -11.84 -5.71
CA ILE A 175 0.49 -12.99 -5.11
C ILE A 175 -0.16 -13.79 -6.24
N ARG A 176 0.32 -15.02 -6.44
CA ARG A 176 -0.16 -15.90 -7.50
C ARG A 176 -1.17 -16.90 -6.95
N LEU A 177 -2.26 -17.10 -7.66
CA LEU A 177 -3.28 -18.11 -7.41
C LEU A 177 -3.39 -19.05 -8.60
N TYR A 178 -3.98 -20.24 -8.38
CA TYR A 178 -4.44 -21.05 -9.50
C TYR A 178 -5.50 -20.28 -10.31
N ASN A 179 -5.53 -20.46 -11.62
CA ASN A 179 -6.49 -19.74 -12.49
C ASN A 179 -7.95 -19.97 -12.08
N LYS A 180 -8.32 -21.20 -11.70
CA LYS A 180 -9.66 -21.54 -11.19
C LYS A 180 -10.05 -20.78 -9.92
N ASP A 181 -9.06 -20.46 -9.07
CA ASP A 181 -9.28 -19.85 -7.77
C ASP A 181 -9.32 -18.32 -7.90
N VAL A 182 -8.44 -17.73 -8.71
CA VAL A 182 -8.46 -16.29 -8.95
C VAL A 182 -9.71 -15.84 -9.71
N ILE A 183 -10.31 -16.69 -10.56
CA ILE A 183 -11.59 -16.38 -11.21
C ILE A 183 -12.68 -16.17 -10.16
N LYS A 184 -12.83 -17.12 -9.23
CA LYS A 184 -13.81 -17.02 -8.13
C LYS A 184 -13.53 -15.80 -7.25
N LEU A 185 -12.27 -15.65 -6.82
CA LEU A 185 -11.87 -14.52 -5.97
C LEU A 185 -12.16 -13.19 -6.67
N TYR A 186 -11.84 -13.07 -7.95
CA TYR A 186 -12.08 -11.85 -8.74
C TYR A 186 -13.56 -11.48 -8.76
N ASP A 187 -14.45 -12.43 -8.98
CA ASP A 187 -15.90 -12.15 -9.06
C ASP A 187 -16.46 -11.71 -7.70
N MET A 188 -15.90 -12.23 -6.60
CA MET A 188 -16.30 -11.88 -5.23
C MET A 188 -15.63 -10.61 -4.68
N THR A 189 -14.61 -10.06 -5.35
CA THR A 189 -13.79 -8.97 -4.81
C THR A 189 -14.08 -7.65 -5.54
N PRO A 190 -14.97 -6.77 -5.03
CA PRO A 190 -15.14 -5.43 -5.59
C PRO A 190 -13.84 -4.61 -5.59
N LEU A 191 -13.78 -3.56 -6.42
CA LEU A 191 -12.77 -2.51 -6.23
C LEU A 191 -12.88 -1.94 -4.82
N TRP A 192 -11.77 -1.45 -4.28
CA TRP A 192 -11.63 -0.95 -2.92
C TRP A 192 -11.77 -2.00 -1.82
N THR A 193 -11.83 -3.29 -2.17
CA THR A 193 -11.75 -4.36 -1.18
C THR A 193 -10.45 -4.24 -0.38
N PRO A 194 -10.54 -4.12 0.96
CA PRO A 194 -9.40 -4.21 1.86
C PRO A 194 -8.56 -5.46 1.65
N VAL A 195 -7.25 -5.30 1.57
CA VAL A 195 -6.26 -6.38 1.51
C VAL A 195 -5.21 -6.17 2.60
N THR A 196 -5.17 -7.04 3.59
CA THR A 196 -4.13 -7.04 4.63
C THR A 196 -3.12 -8.13 4.31
N ILE A 197 -1.85 -7.77 4.12
CA ILE A 197 -0.76 -8.72 3.91
C ILE A 197 0.06 -8.80 5.19
N ILE A 198 0.04 -9.97 5.82
CA ILE A 198 0.66 -10.30 7.11
C ILE A 198 1.66 -11.44 6.96
N GLY A 199 2.43 -11.67 8.02
CA GLY A 199 3.47 -12.70 8.13
C GLY A 199 4.83 -12.09 8.40
N LYS A 200 5.88 -12.91 8.44
CA LYS A 200 7.28 -12.52 8.62
C LYS A 200 7.87 -12.12 7.27
N SER A 201 7.39 -11.04 6.67
CA SER A 201 8.04 -10.47 5.49
C SER A 201 7.71 -9.02 5.18
N TYR A 202 7.87 -8.12 6.15
CA TYR A 202 8.33 -6.77 5.79
C TYR A 202 9.57 -7.05 4.92
N SER A 203 9.85 -6.39 3.79
CA SER A 203 11.23 -6.58 3.28
C SER A 203 12.24 -6.27 4.40
N GLY A 204 11.79 -5.38 5.29
CA GLY A 204 12.33 -4.90 6.56
C GLY A 204 12.81 -5.95 7.55
N ARG A 205 13.98 -6.47 7.23
CA ARG A 205 15.05 -6.27 8.18
C ARG A 205 15.34 -4.76 8.30
N ILE A 206 15.57 -4.31 9.53
CA ILE A 206 16.11 -2.99 9.83
C ILE A 206 17.43 -2.84 9.07
N LEU A 207 17.53 -1.86 8.15
CA LEU A 207 18.77 -1.63 7.40
C LEU A 207 19.67 -0.66 8.16
N ARG A 208 20.93 -1.04 8.29
CA ARG A 208 21.97 -0.32 9.01
C ARG A 208 23.35 -0.62 8.43
N MET A 209 24.37 0.04 8.96
CA MET A 209 25.76 -0.18 8.59
C MET A 209 26.12 -1.66 8.45
N GLY A 210 26.72 -2.02 7.30
CA GLY A 210 27.17 -3.37 6.96
C GLY A 210 26.15 -4.23 6.20
N ASP A 211 24.88 -3.81 6.15
CA ASP A 211 23.85 -4.55 5.41
C ASP A 211 24.07 -4.49 3.90
N SER A 212 23.71 -5.57 3.18
CA SER A 212 23.80 -5.61 1.72
C SER A 212 22.58 -6.27 1.09
N GLY A 213 22.14 -5.83 -0.08
CA GLY A 213 21.02 -6.46 -0.78
C GLY A 213 20.26 -5.56 -1.75
N SER A 214 19.22 -6.12 -2.36
CA SER A 214 18.30 -5.37 -3.23
C SER A 214 17.48 -4.32 -2.47
N ASP A 215 17.24 -4.55 -1.18
CA ASP A 215 16.63 -3.59 -0.24
C ASP A 215 17.50 -2.35 -0.04
N VAL A 216 18.81 -2.54 0.16
CA VAL A 216 19.78 -1.43 0.23
C VAL A 216 19.87 -0.69 -1.10
N ARG A 217 19.91 -1.39 -2.24
CA ARG A 217 19.89 -0.73 -3.57
C ARG A 217 18.64 0.12 -3.75
N TYR A 218 17.49 -0.35 -3.27
CA TYR A 218 16.26 0.42 -3.33
C TYR A 218 16.37 1.71 -2.51
N VAL A 219 16.83 1.62 -1.24
CA VAL A 219 17.04 2.80 -0.39
C VAL A 219 18.01 3.78 -1.05
N GLN A 220 19.14 3.31 -1.57
CA GLN A 220 20.12 4.16 -2.25
C GLN A 220 19.51 4.83 -3.48
N THR A 221 18.75 4.10 -4.30
CA THR A 221 18.05 4.64 -5.47
C THR A 221 17.05 5.71 -5.05
N ALA A 222 16.25 5.42 -4.02
CA ALA A 222 15.23 6.33 -3.50
C ALA A 222 15.86 7.62 -2.94
N LEU A 223 16.85 7.48 -2.05
CA LEU A 223 17.57 8.62 -1.49
C LEU A 223 18.33 9.41 -2.56
N LYS A 224 18.79 8.76 -3.63
CA LYS A 224 19.43 9.44 -4.77
C LYS A 224 18.46 10.27 -5.56
N GLU A 225 17.29 9.72 -5.86
CA GLU A 225 16.19 10.44 -6.52
C GLU A 225 15.71 11.63 -5.67
N LEU A 226 15.69 11.47 -4.34
CA LEU A 226 15.37 12.53 -3.39
C LEU A 226 16.52 13.50 -3.10
N GLY A 227 17.70 13.32 -3.73
CA GLY A 227 18.85 14.22 -3.60
C GLY A 227 19.74 14.04 -2.37
N TYR A 228 19.48 13.03 -1.53
CA TYR A 228 20.24 12.72 -0.31
C TYR A 228 21.43 11.78 -0.54
N TYR A 229 21.45 11.01 -1.63
CA TYR A 229 22.52 10.05 -1.94
C TYR A 229 23.19 10.34 -3.29
N ARG A 230 24.50 10.61 -3.30
CA ARG A 230 25.22 11.05 -4.52
C ARG A 230 26.11 9.98 -5.16
N SER A 231 26.39 8.88 -4.46
CA SER A 231 27.29 7.83 -4.93
C SER A 231 26.63 6.83 -5.89
N ALA A 232 27.43 5.87 -6.38
CA ALA A 232 26.92 4.74 -7.17
C ALA A 232 26.05 3.82 -6.30
N ILE A 233 25.02 3.22 -6.90
CA ILE A 233 24.13 2.28 -6.21
C ILE A 233 24.81 0.90 -6.19
N ASP A 234 25.54 0.63 -5.11
CA ASP A 234 26.33 -0.60 -4.93
C ASP A 234 25.57 -1.69 -4.17
N GLY A 235 24.45 -1.35 -3.53
CA GLY A 235 23.67 -2.26 -2.69
C GLY A 235 24.32 -2.60 -1.36
N PHE A 236 25.31 -1.80 -0.93
CA PHE A 236 26.00 -1.91 0.35
C PHE A 236 25.67 -0.71 1.25
N PHE A 237 25.24 -1.00 2.47
CA PHE A 237 24.88 0.01 3.45
C PHE A 237 26.15 0.43 4.20
N GLY A 238 27.01 1.15 3.49
CA GLY A 238 28.23 1.73 4.04
C GLY A 238 28.02 3.13 4.64
N PRO A 239 29.11 3.80 5.06
CA PRO A 239 29.07 5.13 5.67
C PRO A 239 28.34 6.19 4.83
N ILE A 240 28.44 6.09 3.50
CA ILE A 240 27.75 7.03 2.59
C ILE A 240 26.23 6.81 2.62
N THR A 241 25.78 5.55 2.67
CA THR A 241 24.35 5.21 2.74
C THR A 241 23.77 5.64 4.09
N GLU A 242 24.47 5.36 5.18
CA GLU A 242 24.09 5.80 6.52
C GLU A 242 23.98 7.32 6.61
N GLN A 243 24.97 8.07 6.12
CA GLN A 243 24.93 9.53 6.12
C GLN A 243 23.74 10.08 5.30
N ALA A 244 23.43 9.46 4.16
CA ALA A 244 22.25 9.84 3.38
C ALA A 244 20.94 9.60 4.14
N VAL A 245 20.85 8.50 4.90
CA VAL A 245 19.70 8.20 5.75
C VAL A 245 19.58 9.21 6.89
N ILE A 246 20.70 9.55 7.57
CA ILE A 246 20.75 10.58 8.61
C ILE A 246 20.25 11.92 8.08
N ASN A 247 20.78 12.37 6.94
CA ASN A 247 20.39 13.65 6.33
C ASN A 247 18.90 13.66 5.96
N PHE A 248 18.41 12.54 5.43
CA PHE A 248 16.99 12.37 5.13
C PHE A 248 16.14 12.43 6.41
N GLN A 249 16.50 11.69 7.45
CA GLN A 249 15.78 11.68 8.73
C GLN A 249 15.72 13.08 9.34
N GLN A 250 16.83 13.83 9.33
CA GLN A 250 16.88 15.21 9.79
C GLN A 250 15.89 16.09 9.01
N ALA A 251 15.92 16.02 7.69
CA ALA A 251 15.03 16.81 6.83
C ALA A 251 13.55 16.46 7.04
N GLN A 252 13.25 15.20 7.41
CA GLN A 252 11.90 14.72 7.64
C GLN A 252 11.43 14.84 9.10
N GLY A 253 12.25 15.37 10.01
CA GLY A 253 11.93 15.49 11.44
C GLY A 253 11.71 14.13 12.12
N LEU A 254 12.41 13.08 11.65
CA LEU A 254 12.37 11.74 12.22
C LEU A 254 13.42 11.57 13.32
N LEU A 255 13.35 10.46 14.05
CA LEU A 255 14.48 10.01 14.86
C LEU A 255 15.71 9.84 13.96
N VAL A 256 16.79 10.53 14.31
CA VAL A 256 18.03 10.57 13.52
C VAL A 256 18.99 9.51 14.07
N ASP A 257 18.82 8.27 13.63
CA ASP A 257 19.60 7.12 14.07
C ASP A 257 20.42 6.47 12.94
N GLY A 258 20.32 6.97 11.71
CA GLY A 258 20.99 6.41 10.53
C GLY A 258 20.45 5.05 10.08
N ILE A 259 19.35 4.62 10.68
CA ILE A 259 18.74 3.31 10.46
C ILE A 259 17.48 3.45 9.61
N VAL A 260 17.35 2.59 8.60
CA VAL A 260 16.10 2.50 7.84
C VAL A 260 15.16 1.52 8.54
N GLY A 261 14.51 2.05 9.58
CA GLY A 261 13.37 1.42 10.24
C GLY A 261 12.04 1.74 9.53
N PRO A 262 10.91 1.24 10.06
CA PRO A 262 9.58 1.46 9.50
C PRO A 262 9.24 2.92 9.21
N ALA A 263 9.53 3.84 10.15
CA ALA A 263 9.23 5.26 10.00
C ALA A 263 10.05 5.91 8.88
N THR A 264 11.36 5.65 8.85
CA THR A 264 12.26 6.10 7.77
C THR A 264 11.81 5.58 6.42
N TRP A 265 11.47 4.30 6.34
CA TRP A 265 11.00 3.68 5.10
C TRP A 265 9.70 4.31 4.58
N GLN A 266 8.72 4.51 5.45
CA GLN A 266 7.45 5.17 5.08
C GLN A 266 7.67 6.61 4.60
N ALA A 267 8.54 7.36 5.28
CA ALA A 267 8.87 8.71 4.85
C ALA A 267 9.55 8.71 3.48
N ILE A 268 10.50 7.82 3.20
CA ILE A 268 11.15 7.72 1.88
C ILE A 268 10.09 7.50 0.79
N GLN A 269 9.13 6.61 1.04
CA GLN A 269 8.06 6.31 0.08
C GLN A 269 7.13 7.51 -0.14
N ARG A 270 6.80 8.24 0.93
CA ARG A 270 6.03 9.48 0.84
C ARG A 270 6.73 10.50 -0.03
N GLU A 271 8.00 10.79 0.26
CA GLU A 271 8.74 11.82 -0.47
C GLU A 271 8.96 11.43 -1.93
N LEU A 272 9.17 10.14 -2.24
CA LEU A 272 9.24 9.67 -3.63
C LEU A 272 7.93 9.88 -4.40
N ASP A 273 6.78 9.58 -3.78
CA ASP A 273 5.48 9.80 -4.40
C ASP A 273 5.19 11.29 -4.64
N ILE A 274 5.66 12.14 -3.71
CA ILE A 274 5.60 13.60 -3.85
C ILE A 274 6.48 14.06 -5.01
N ALA A 275 7.76 13.66 -5.03
CA ALA A 275 8.73 14.06 -6.03
C ALA A 275 8.33 13.64 -7.46
N ARG A 276 7.68 12.49 -7.62
CA ARG A 276 7.23 11.98 -8.93
C ARG A 276 5.95 12.63 -9.44
N GLY A 277 5.22 13.37 -8.61
CA GLY A 277 4.00 14.07 -9.01
C GLY A 277 2.87 13.13 -9.48
N ASN A 278 2.76 11.94 -8.88
CA ASN A 278 1.76 10.95 -9.25
C ASN A 278 0.34 11.41 -8.87
N VAL A 279 -0.38 11.99 -9.84
CA VAL A 279 -1.74 12.53 -9.64
C VAL A 279 -2.84 11.73 -10.32
N GLU A 280 -2.49 10.64 -10.99
CA GLU A 280 -3.44 9.65 -11.54
C GLU A 280 -3.25 8.29 -10.82
N PRO A 281 -4.29 7.43 -10.74
CA PRO A 281 -4.26 6.12 -10.06
C PRO A 281 -3.30 5.07 -10.67
#